data_AF-H8I6T3-F1
#
_entry.id   AF-H8I6T3-F1
#
_cell.length_a   1.000
_cell.length_b   1.000
_cell.length_c   1.000
_cell.angle_alpha   90.00
_cell.angle_beta   90.00
_cell.angle_gamma   90.00
#
_symmetry.space_group_name_H-M   'P 1'
#
loop_
_entity.id
_entity.type
_entity.pdbx_description
1 polymer ?
#
loop_
_entity_poly.entity_id
_entity_poly.type
_entity_poly.pdbx_seq_one_letter_code
_entity_poly.pdbx_strand_id
1 'polypeptide(L)'
;MDKLEQEEMAATVFSYLIRGLSSGQRGAMKSELMKKLEPIRELYGLSDEVYPLYIDQCIAHKKFLKVQDAIEAFGNAIARGEVSPRDERIMMQWVLNVQNQVRTYGNIKTKRRRA
;
A
#
# COMPACT_ATOMS: atom_id res chain seq x y z
N MET A 1 -4.55 17.14 8.76
CA MET A 1 -3.88 15.94 9.28
C MET A 1 -2.67 15.70 8.40
N ASP A 2 -1.49 15.66 8.99
CA ASP A 2 -0.25 15.44 8.23
C ASP A 2 -0.16 13.98 7.74
N LYS A 3 0.62 13.73 6.70
CA LYS A 3 0.83 12.39 6.12
C LYS A 3 1.27 11.38 7.18
N LEU A 4 2.17 11.79 8.08
CA LEU A 4 2.69 10.92 9.13
C LEU A 4 1.57 10.49 10.10
N GLU A 5 0.73 11.43 10.53
CA GLU A 5 -0.40 11.16 11.43
C GLU A 5 -1.40 10.18 10.78
N GLN A 6 -1.68 10.35 9.49
CA GLN A 6 -2.56 9.43 8.75
C GLN A 6 -1.99 8.01 8.69
N GLU A 7 -0.69 7.88 8.40
CA GLU A 7 -0.01 6.57 8.38
C GLU A 7 -0.02 5.90 9.77
N GLU A 8 0.20 6.66 10.85
CA GLU A 8 0.20 6.14 12.22
C GLU A 8 -1.19 5.72 12.69
N MET A 9 -2.22 6.52 12.39
CA MET A 9 -3.60 6.15 12.65
C MET A 9 -4.00 4.88 11.88
N ALA A 10 -3.63 4.79 10.60
CA ALA A 10 -3.90 3.63 9.77
C ALA A 10 -3.20 2.36 10.28
N ALA A 11 -1.92 2.47 10.67
CA ALA A 11 -1.18 1.37 11.25
C ALA A 11 -1.79 0.88 12.58
N THR A 12 -2.28 1.82 13.39
CA THR A 12 -2.97 1.52 14.64
C THR A 12 -4.28 0.78 14.38
N VAL A 13 -5.12 1.30 13.48
CA VAL A 13 -6.39 0.68 13.07
C VAL A 13 -6.15 -0.72 12.51
N PHE A 14 -5.17 -0.89 11.63
CA PHE A 14 -4.79 -2.20 11.09
C PHE A 14 -4.40 -3.17 12.20
N SER A 15 -3.57 -2.73 13.15
CA SER A 15 -3.08 -3.55 14.26
C SER A 15 -4.22 -4.02 15.18
N TYR A 16 -5.22 -3.17 15.43
CA TYR A 16 -6.40 -3.57 16.20
C TYR A 16 -7.25 -4.59 15.45
N LEU A 17 -7.51 -4.35 14.17
CA LEU A 17 -8.34 -5.22 13.35
C LEU A 17 -7.70 -6.61 13.17
N ILE A 18 -6.38 -6.69 13.02
CA ILE A 18 -5.70 -7.98 12.85
C ILE A 18 -5.54 -8.76 14.16
N ARG A 19 -5.46 -8.08 15.32
CA ARG A 19 -5.39 -8.73 16.65
C ARG A 19 -6.74 -9.27 17.13
N GLY A 20 -7.84 -8.65 16.72
CA GLY A 20 -9.18 -8.98 17.20
C GLY A 20 -9.80 -10.23 16.58
N LEU A 21 -9.16 -10.91 15.61
CA LEU A 21 -9.86 -11.86 14.74
C LEU A 21 -9.20 -13.23 14.59
N SER A 22 -10.00 -14.26 14.83
CA SER A 22 -9.73 -15.68 14.65
C SER A 22 -9.72 -16.09 13.17
N SER A 23 -8.96 -17.14 12.83
CA SER A 23 -8.46 -17.51 11.49
C SER A 23 -9.48 -17.79 10.37
N GLY A 24 -10.79 -17.64 10.60
CA GLY A 24 -11.85 -18.01 9.65
C GLY A 24 -12.49 -16.86 8.85
N GLN A 25 -12.23 -15.59 9.18
CA GLN A 25 -13.01 -14.45 8.66
C GLN A 25 -12.26 -13.55 7.67
N ARG A 26 -11.38 -14.11 6.83
CA ARG A 26 -10.50 -13.33 5.93
C ARG A 26 -11.26 -12.36 5.00
N GLY A 27 -12.41 -12.79 4.47
CA GLY A 27 -13.25 -11.95 3.60
C GLY A 27 -13.89 -10.76 4.32
N ALA A 28 -14.43 -10.98 5.52
CA ALA A 28 -14.99 -9.91 6.35
C ALA A 28 -13.90 -8.91 6.77
N MET A 29 -12.73 -9.42 7.17
CA MET A 29 -11.56 -8.60 7.52
C MET A 29 -11.11 -7.73 6.34
N LYS A 30 -11.00 -8.29 5.13
CA LYS A 30 -10.63 -7.51 3.94
C LYS A 30 -11.61 -6.36 3.69
N SER A 31 -12.91 -6.64 3.77
CA SER A 31 -13.95 -5.62 3.59
C SER A 31 -13.87 -4.51 4.64
N GLU A 32 -13.65 -4.87 5.90
CA GLU A 32 -13.52 -3.90 6.98
C GLU A 32 -12.24 -3.06 6.85
N LEU A 33 -11.10 -3.69 6.54
CA LEU A 33 -9.85 -3.01 6.26
C LEU A 33 -9.99 -2.04 5.08
N MET A 34 -10.63 -2.47 3.99
CA MET A 34 -10.86 -1.60 2.84
C MET A 34 -11.68 -0.36 3.21
N LYS A 35 -12.70 -0.48 4.07
CA LYS A 35 -13.48 0.67 4.55
C LYS A 35 -12.70 1.58 5.49
N LYS A 36 -11.90 1.01 6.40
CA LYS A 36 -11.22 1.75 7.47
C LYS A 36 -9.90 2.37 7.02
N LEU A 37 -9.24 1.78 6.03
CA LEU A 37 -7.99 2.27 5.44
C LEU A 37 -8.21 3.08 4.16
N GLU A 38 -9.46 3.44 3.87
CA GLU A 38 -9.85 4.27 2.74
C GLU A 38 -9.00 5.56 2.61
N PRO A 39 -8.66 6.29 3.69
CA PRO A 39 -7.78 7.46 3.59
C PRO A 39 -6.38 7.14 3.02
N ILE A 40 -5.89 5.91 3.22
CA ILE A 40 -4.60 5.48 2.68
C ILE A 40 -4.68 5.22 1.18
N ARG A 41 -5.86 4.83 0.65
CA ARG A 41 -6.10 4.71 -0.79
C ARG A 41 -5.76 6.02 -1.50
N GLU A 42 -6.30 7.11 -0.99
CA GLU A 42 -6.05 8.45 -1.52
C GLU A 42 -4.60 8.89 -1.29
N LEU A 43 -4.08 8.70 -0.07
CA LEU A 43 -2.73 9.12 0.31
C LEU A 43 -1.63 8.48 -0.57
N TYR A 44 -1.82 7.22 -0.96
CA TYR A 44 -0.85 6.45 -1.75
C TYR A 44 -1.21 6.41 -3.25
N GLY A 45 -2.29 7.08 -3.66
CA GLY A 45 -2.76 7.05 -5.05
C GLY A 45 -3.07 5.63 -5.54
N LEU A 46 -3.65 4.79 -4.68
CA LEU A 46 -4.05 3.43 -5.01
C LEU A 46 -5.36 3.49 -5.79
N SER A 47 -5.36 2.99 -7.03
CA SER A 47 -6.60 2.89 -7.81
C SER A 47 -7.51 1.79 -7.27
N ASP A 48 -8.75 1.73 -7.74
CA ASP A 48 -9.72 0.69 -7.36
C ASP A 48 -9.24 -0.72 -7.68
N GLU A 49 -8.32 -0.86 -8.64
CA GLU A 49 -7.70 -2.13 -8.99
C GLU A 49 -6.48 -2.44 -8.10
N VAL A 50 -5.70 -1.44 -7.69
CA VAL A 50 -4.49 -1.63 -6.87
C VAL A 50 -4.84 -1.78 -5.38
N TYR A 51 -5.87 -1.07 -4.92
CA TYR A 51 -6.21 -1.01 -3.50
C TYR A 51 -6.56 -2.37 -2.88
N PRO A 52 -7.37 -3.23 -3.51
CA PRO A 52 -7.63 -4.57 -3.00
C PRO A 52 -6.35 -5.42 -2.91
N LEU A 53 -5.44 -5.28 -3.88
CA LEU A 53 -4.16 -5.99 -3.93
C LEU A 53 -3.22 -5.53 -2.82
N TYR A 54 -3.20 -4.23 -2.54
CA TYR A 54 -2.46 -3.66 -1.41
C TYR A 54 -2.97 -4.21 -0.07
N ILE A 55 -4.29 -4.27 0.13
CA ILE A 55 -4.89 -4.84 1.35
C ILE A 55 -4.55 -6.33 1.49
N ASP A 56 -4.59 -7.09 0.39
CA ASP A 56 -4.20 -8.51 0.41
C ASP A 56 -2.76 -8.71 0.88
N GLN A 57 -1.84 -7.84 0.46
CA GLN A 57 -0.45 -7.86 0.92
C GLN A 57 -0.32 -7.47 2.39
N CYS A 58 -1.05 -6.45 2.85
CA CYS A 58 -1.05 -6.09 4.28
C CYS A 58 -1.50 -7.26 5.15
N ILE A 59 -2.54 -7.98 4.71
CA ILE A 59 -3.04 -9.19 5.37
C ILE A 59 -2.01 -10.32 5.30
N ALA A 60 -1.42 -10.59 4.13
CA ALA A 60 -0.44 -11.65 3.95
C ALA A 60 0.79 -11.47 4.86
N HIS A 61 1.28 -10.23 4.97
CA HIS A 61 2.40 -9.87 5.84
C HIS A 61 2.01 -9.60 7.29
N LYS A 62 0.71 -9.61 7.60
CA LYS A 62 0.13 -9.28 8.91
C LYS A 62 0.62 -7.94 9.48
N LYS A 63 0.92 -6.97 8.60
CA LYS A 63 1.36 -5.62 8.99
C LYS A 63 0.80 -4.57 8.04
N PHE A 64 0.64 -3.35 8.54
CA PHE A 64 0.42 -2.19 7.69
C PHE A 64 1.69 -1.93 6.86
N LEU A 65 1.53 -1.79 5.54
CA LEU A 65 2.65 -1.58 4.63
C LEU A 65 2.76 -0.10 4.29
N LYS A 66 3.87 0.55 4.65
CA LYS A 66 4.15 1.88 4.12
C LYS A 66 4.45 1.79 2.63
N VAL A 67 4.46 2.92 1.93
CA VAL A 67 4.72 2.97 0.47
C VAL A 67 5.94 2.13 0.07
N GLN A 68 7.05 2.22 0.80
CA GLN A 68 8.27 1.45 0.51
C GLN A 68 8.07 -0.05 0.75
N ASP A 69 7.48 -0.43 1.88
CA ASP A 69 7.15 -1.83 2.17
C ASP A 69 6.18 -2.42 1.14
N ALA A 70 5.23 -1.62 0.64
CA ALA A 70 4.25 -2.03 -0.35
C ALA A 70 4.89 -2.26 -1.73
N ILE A 71 5.83 -1.40 -2.14
CA ILE A 71 6.63 -1.61 -3.34
C ILE A 71 7.41 -2.93 -3.25
N GLU A 72 8.05 -3.18 -2.11
CA GLU A 72 8.82 -4.41 -1.88
C GLU A 72 7.91 -5.64 -1.86
N ALA A 73 6.76 -5.58 -1.19
CA ALA A 73 5.79 -6.67 -1.15
C ALA A 73 5.26 -7.02 -2.54
N PHE A 74 4.92 -6.01 -3.36
CA PHE A 74 4.52 -6.22 -4.75
C PHE A 74 5.64 -6.84 -5.58
N GLY A 75 6.86 -6.30 -5.50
CA GLY A 75 8.02 -6.86 -6.21
C GLY A 75 8.29 -8.32 -5.85
N ASN A 76 8.20 -8.67 -4.56
CA ASN A 76 8.37 -10.03 -4.08
C ASN A 76 7.25 -10.97 -4.56
N ALA A 77 5.99 -10.54 -4.52
CA ALA A 77 4.87 -11.34 -5.00
C ALA A 77 4.98 -11.64 -6.51
N ILE A 78 5.39 -10.64 -7.29
CA ILE A 78 5.65 -10.77 -8.73
C ILE A 78 6.81 -11.74 -8.98
N ALA A 79 7.93 -11.56 -8.29
CA ALA A 79 9.12 -12.39 -8.47
C ALA A 79 8.88 -13.87 -8.14
N ARG A 80 7.94 -14.17 -7.24
CA ARG A 80 7.55 -15.54 -6.88
C ARG A 80 6.52 -16.16 -7.83
N GLY A 81 5.94 -15.38 -8.73
CA GLY A 81 4.86 -15.84 -9.62
C GLY A 81 3.56 -16.15 -8.87
N GLU A 82 3.35 -15.56 -7.69
CA GLU A 82 2.15 -15.78 -6.85
C GLU A 82 0.95 -14.93 -7.30
N VAL A 83 1.12 -14.11 -8.34
CA VAL A 83 0.11 -13.17 -8.86
C VAL A 83 -0.29 -13.52 -10.27
N SER A 84 -1.56 -13.25 -10.61
CA SER A 84 -2.03 -13.42 -11.98
C SER A 84 -1.35 -12.42 -12.92
N PRO A 85 -1.20 -12.71 -14.23
CA PRO A 85 -0.62 -11.77 -15.19
C PRO A 85 -1.34 -10.41 -15.26
N ARG A 86 -2.63 -10.37 -14.88
CA ARG A 86 -3.40 -9.13 -14.78
C ARG A 86 -2.96 -8.32 -13.56
N ASP A 87 -2.93 -8.96 -12.39
CA ASP A 87 -2.56 -8.32 -11.12
C ASP A 87 -1.10 -7.87 -11.13
N GLU A 88 -0.23 -8.65 -11.76
CA GLU A 88 1.18 -8.32 -11.97
C GLU A 88 1.33 -6.96 -12.69
N ARG A 89 0.60 -6.77 -13.79
CA ARG A 89 0.60 -5.49 -14.53
C ARG A 89 0.09 -4.33 -13.69
N ILE A 90 -0.99 -4.55 -12.94
CA ILE A 90 -1.59 -3.53 -12.07
C ILE A 90 -0.58 -3.10 -10.98
N MET A 91 0.03 -4.08 -10.30
CA MET A 91 1.04 -3.86 -9.27
C MET A 91 2.27 -3.14 -9.83
N MET A 92 2.82 -3.63 -10.95
CA MET A 92 3.99 -3.02 -11.60
C MET A 92 3.72 -1.58 -12.03
N GLN A 93 2.54 -1.31 -12.60
CA GLN A 93 2.18 0.04 -13.04
C GLN A 93 2.16 1.01 -11.86
N TRP A 94 1.59 0.61 -10.72
CA TRP A 94 1.59 1.44 -9.52
C TRP A 94 3.01 1.66 -8.98
N VAL A 95 3.83 0.60 -8.90
CA VAL A 95 5.24 0.71 -8.47
C VAL A 95 6.01 1.70 -9.33
N LEU A 96 5.90 1.61 -10.66
CA LEU A 96 6.54 2.52 -11.60
C LEU A 96 6.06 3.96 -11.41
N ASN A 97 4.75 4.16 -11.20
CA ASN A 97 4.18 5.49 -10.96
C ASN A 97 4.76 6.12 -9.70
N VAL A 98 4.84 5.37 -8.59
CA VAL A 98 5.41 5.86 -7.34
C VAL A 98 6.90 6.17 -7.48
N GLN A 99 7.67 5.29 -8.12
CA GLN A 99 9.10 5.53 -8.37
C GLN A 99 9.33 6.78 -9.24
N ASN A 100 8.50 6.98 -10.26
CA ASN A 100 8.56 8.17 -11.11
C ASN A 100 8.20 9.44 -10.36
N GLN A 101 7.20 9.40 -9.47
CA GLN A 101 6.88 10.51 -8.57
C GLN A 101 8.07 10.83 -7.66
N VAL A 102 8.66 9.85 -6.99
CA VAL A 102 9.83 10.04 -6.12
C VAL A 102 11.00 10.67 -6.89
N ARG A 103 11.28 10.18 -8.11
CA ARG A 103 12.33 10.74 -8.97
C ARG A 103 12.04 12.18 -9.39
N THR A 104 10.80 12.47 -9.76
CA THR A 104 10.38 13.80 -10.25
C THR A 104 10.39 14.83 -9.12
N TYR A 105 9.79 14.51 -7.97
CA TYR A 105 9.73 15.41 -6.81
C TYR A 105 11.07 15.51 -6.06
N GLY A 106 11.85 14.44 -6.02
CA GLY A 106 13.22 14.44 -5.48
C GLY A 106 14.15 15.40 -6.23
N ASN A 107 14.02 15.47 -7.56
CA ASN A 107 14.79 16.38 -8.41
C ASN A 107 14.40 17.86 -8.27
N ILE A 108 13.17 18.17 -7.85
CA ILE A 108 12.74 19.57 -7.66
C ILE A 108 13.39 20.18 -6.40
N LYS A 109 13.57 19.39 -5.33
CA LYS A 109 14.26 19.85 -4.11
C LYS A 109 15.75 20.13 -4.33
N THR A 110 16.43 19.37 -5.18
CA THR A 110 17.84 19.62 -5.52
C THR A 110 18.05 20.81 -6.46
N LYS A 111 17.09 21.12 -7.35
CA LYS A 111 17.19 22.32 -8.20
C LYS A 111 16.99 23.63 -7.44
N ARG A 112 16.19 23.66 -6.37
CA ARG A 112 15.94 24.89 -5.58
C ARG A 112 17.09 25.29 -4.63
N ARG A 113 18.12 24.46 -4.43
CA ARG A 113 19.29 24.78 -3.58
C ARG A 113 20.47 25.40 -4.34
N ARG A 114 20.35 25.61 -5.65
CA ARG A 114 21.38 26.23 -6.50
C ARG A 114 20.82 27.41 -7.32
N ALA A 115 19.98 28.23 -6.70
CA ALA A 115 19.57 29.52 -7.25
C ALA A 115 19.88 30.60 -6.21
#